data_AF-A0A0D0HC17-F1
#
_entry.id   AF-A0A0D0HC17-F1
#
_cell.length_a   1.000
_cell.length_b   1.000
_cell.length_c   1.000
_cell.angle_alpha   90.00
_cell.angle_beta   90.00
_cell.angle_gamma   90.00
#
_symmetry.space_group_name_H-M   'P 1'
#
loop_
_entity.id
_entity.type
_entity.pdbx_description
1 polymer ?
#
loop_
_entity_poly.entity_id
_entity_poly.type
_entity_poly.pdbx_seq_one_letter_code
_entity_poly.pdbx_strand_id
1 'polypeptide(L)'
;MSALDLSGLLGKTADSSEIEQALEFLGTLRRPDLEEDDGDRWHDWVLVKRRGVEFGFVRQSYFEARLQYDWTRGPLLCYQIYFYAAGFNNREDIHGYAGVLPFDLDFTDSRDVTRSKLHQWKRWGSDHTDRWDTDTCKLHVRYAPTGSSIECVTIALPIYEWPEEGRIEPNVAAAQWLALFGEQLGSERLRSAVAPLDIISRIDECEQDREADFVRECGLELHFEDADELRLSPEKKAKGLVLGAVKFFRARDREARQWSGELPYGLSFDDAPDSFALKLGRPADVRKDDRVTGFAVWNFKEASLHVLYSNFDNHLLRVTLMAPGYWSEIEKPY
;
A
#
# COMPACT_ATOMS: atom_id res chain seq x y z
N MET A 1 11.46 -3.92 -38.81
CA MET A 1 12.13 -4.03 -37.49
C MET A 1 11.10 -4.61 -36.54
N SER A 2 11.38 -5.76 -35.92
CA SER A 2 10.44 -6.33 -34.95
C SER A 2 10.25 -5.32 -33.82
N ALA A 3 8.99 -5.11 -33.39
CA ALA A 3 8.75 -4.35 -32.18
C ALA A 3 9.48 -5.06 -31.03
N LEU A 4 10.29 -4.31 -30.27
CA LEU A 4 10.93 -4.83 -29.08
C LEU A 4 9.82 -5.12 -28.06
N ASP A 5 9.69 -6.38 -27.62
CA ASP A 5 8.78 -6.73 -26.54
C ASP A 5 9.40 -6.27 -25.22
N LEU A 6 8.93 -5.11 -24.73
CA LEU A 6 9.41 -4.56 -23.47
C LEU A 6 8.96 -5.39 -22.26
N SER A 7 7.87 -6.16 -22.37
CA SER A 7 7.36 -6.97 -21.26
C SER A 7 8.33 -8.08 -20.86
N GLY A 8 9.07 -8.63 -21.83
CA GLY A 8 10.12 -9.63 -21.62
C GLY A 8 11.35 -9.13 -20.85
N LEU A 9 11.42 -7.83 -20.54
CA LEU A 9 12.50 -7.24 -19.73
C LEU A 9 12.25 -7.34 -18.22
N LEU A 10 11.03 -7.65 -17.79
CA LEU A 10 10.74 -7.86 -16.37
C LEU A 10 11.62 -8.96 -15.79
N GLY A 11 12.23 -8.68 -14.64
CA GLY A 11 13.14 -9.57 -13.90
C GLY A 11 14.57 -9.57 -14.42
N LYS A 12 14.88 -8.85 -15.50
CA LYS A 12 16.25 -8.68 -15.98
C LYS A 12 17.02 -7.68 -15.13
N THR A 13 18.32 -7.90 -15.01
CA THR A 13 19.21 -6.96 -14.31
C THR A 13 19.48 -5.73 -15.17
N ALA A 14 19.69 -4.59 -14.53
CA ALA A 14 19.99 -3.31 -15.19
C ALA A 14 21.20 -3.36 -16.13
N ASP A 15 22.20 -4.18 -15.82
CA ASP A 15 23.42 -4.38 -16.59
C ASP A 15 23.31 -5.48 -17.67
N SER A 16 22.12 -6.08 -17.83
CA SER A 16 21.90 -7.09 -18.86
C SER A 16 21.93 -6.49 -20.26
N SER A 17 22.40 -7.28 -21.22
CA SER A 17 22.49 -6.85 -22.62
C SER A 17 21.13 -6.47 -23.21
N GLU A 18 20.06 -7.09 -22.73
CA GLU A 18 18.68 -6.85 -23.16
C GLU A 18 18.15 -5.50 -22.67
N ILE A 19 18.43 -5.13 -21.41
CA ILE A 19 18.07 -3.80 -20.88
C ILE A 19 18.86 -2.72 -21.61
N GLU A 20 20.17 -2.89 -21.79
CA GLU A 20 21.00 -1.93 -22.51
C GLU A 20 20.51 -1.70 -23.94
N GLN A 21 20.24 -2.78 -24.70
CA GLN A 21 19.67 -2.69 -26.04
C GLN A 21 18.31 -1.98 -26.05
N ALA A 22 17.46 -2.20 -25.04
CA ALA A 22 16.18 -1.53 -24.93
C ALA A 22 16.34 -0.02 -24.69
N LEU A 23 17.23 0.38 -23.78
CA LEU A 23 17.49 1.79 -23.48
C LEU A 23 18.11 2.52 -24.69
N GLU A 24 19.03 1.85 -25.41
CA GLU A 24 19.60 2.35 -26.66
C GLU A 24 18.54 2.50 -27.76
N PHE A 25 17.66 1.50 -27.94
CA PHE A 25 16.56 1.55 -28.89
C PHE A 25 15.59 2.70 -28.60
N LEU A 26 15.29 2.94 -27.32
CA LEU A 26 14.48 4.06 -26.86
C LEU A 26 15.25 5.40 -26.92
N GLY A 27 16.56 5.34 -27.14
CA GLY A 27 17.48 6.45 -27.38
C GLY A 27 17.89 7.21 -26.12
N THR A 28 17.76 6.61 -24.93
CA THR A 28 18.14 7.28 -23.68
C THR A 28 19.57 6.95 -23.29
N LEU A 29 20.28 7.96 -22.78
CA LEU A 29 21.59 7.80 -22.14
C LEU A 29 21.46 7.64 -20.61
N ARG A 30 20.29 7.94 -20.03
CA ARG A 30 20.04 7.69 -18.61
C ARG A 30 20.11 6.19 -18.37
N ARG A 31 20.88 5.81 -17.36
CA ARG A 31 21.00 4.45 -16.85
C ARG A 31 20.45 4.40 -15.44
N PRO A 32 19.91 3.25 -15.03
CA PRO A 32 19.37 3.11 -13.69
C PRO A 32 20.52 3.13 -12.68
N ASP A 33 20.39 3.95 -11.65
CA ASP A 33 21.38 4.10 -10.60
C ASP A 33 20.71 4.47 -9.28
N LEU A 34 21.22 3.97 -8.15
CA LEU A 34 20.72 4.38 -6.84
C LEU A 34 21.62 5.50 -6.33
N GLU A 35 21.14 6.73 -6.39
CA GLU A 35 21.82 7.84 -5.76
C GLU A 35 21.65 7.72 -4.23
N GLU A 36 22.75 7.76 -3.46
CA GLU A 36 22.70 7.59 -1.99
C GLU A 36 21.89 8.69 -1.28
N ASP A 37 21.74 9.85 -1.93
CA ASP A 37 21.03 11.03 -1.42
C ASP A 37 19.55 11.09 -1.83
N ASP A 38 19.08 10.16 -2.67
CA ASP A 38 17.67 10.09 -3.04
C ASP A 38 16.84 9.40 -1.94
N GLY A 39 15.69 10.00 -1.61
CA GLY A 39 14.79 9.47 -0.57
C GLY A 39 14.30 8.04 -0.85
N ASP A 40 14.38 7.58 -2.10
CA ASP A 40 14.05 6.22 -2.55
C ASP A 40 15.29 5.33 -2.61
N ARG A 41 15.80 4.93 -1.44
CA ARG A 41 17.06 4.18 -1.30
C ARG A 41 17.13 2.84 -2.05
N TRP A 42 16.00 2.31 -2.50
CA TRP A 42 15.90 0.97 -3.09
C TRP A 42 15.43 0.96 -4.53
N HIS A 43 14.93 2.07 -5.05
CA HIS A 43 14.29 2.15 -6.36
C HIS A 43 14.90 3.25 -7.21
N ASP A 44 14.93 3.06 -8.53
CA ASP A 44 15.19 4.14 -9.49
C ASP A 44 14.24 4.01 -10.69
N TRP A 45 13.98 5.15 -11.32
CA TRP A 45 12.98 5.34 -12.35
C TRP A 45 13.57 5.97 -13.60
N VAL A 46 13.64 5.21 -14.70
CA VAL A 46 14.14 5.71 -15.99
C VAL A 46 12.96 6.03 -16.91
N LEU A 47 12.50 7.28 -16.87
CA LEU A 47 11.48 7.81 -17.78
C LEU A 47 12.06 8.26 -19.13
N VAL A 48 11.63 7.63 -20.22
CA VAL A 48 11.91 8.03 -21.59
C VAL A 48 10.72 8.78 -22.18
N LYS A 49 10.58 10.06 -21.78
CA LYS A 49 9.42 10.92 -22.10
C LYS A 49 9.01 10.92 -23.58
N ARG A 50 9.98 11.05 -24.49
CA ARG A 50 9.78 11.06 -25.95
C ARG A 50 9.25 9.74 -26.54
N ARG A 51 9.22 8.66 -25.76
CA ARG A 51 8.72 7.34 -26.12
C ARG A 51 7.52 6.90 -25.28
N GLY A 52 7.11 7.66 -24.27
CA GLY A 52 5.99 7.28 -23.39
C GLY A 52 6.24 6.02 -22.58
N VAL A 53 7.49 5.71 -22.23
CA VAL A 53 7.86 4.52 -21.46
C VAL A 53 8.65 4.92 -20.23
N GLU A 54 8.41 4.25 -19.12
CA GLU A 54 9.22 4.37 -17.90
C GLU A 54 9.50 2.99 -17.30
N PHE A 55 10.75 2.79 -16.89
CA PHE A 55 11.21 1.57 -16.25
C PHE A 55 11.43 1.83 -14.77
N GLY A 56 10.84 0.98 -13.94
CA GLY A 56 11.10 0.89 -12.50
C GLY A 56 12.14 -0.18 -12.23
N PHE A 57 13.20 0.22 -11.54
CA PHE A 57 14.26 -0.63 -11.07
C PHE A 57 14.24 -0.71 -9.55
N VAL A 58 14.59 -1.87 -9.01
CA VAL A 58 14.63 -2.11 -7.56
C VAL A 58 15.87 -2.92 -7.20
N ARG A 59 16.46 -2.69 -6.03
CA ARG A 59 17.54 -3.56 -5.54
C ARG A 59 17.04 -5.00 -5.37
N GLN A 60 17.76 -5.96 -5.96
CA GLN A 60 17.38 -7.38 -5.91
C GLN A 60 17.13 -7.90 -4.49
N SER A 61 18.03 -7.63 -3.54
CA SER A 61 17.88 -8.16 -2.18
C SER A 61 16.66 -7.58 -1.44
N TYR A 62 16.32 -6.31 -1.69
CA TYR A 62 15.11 -5.69 -1.16
C TYR A 62 13.84 -6.28 -1.80
N PHE A 63 13.86 -6.49 -3.12
CA PHE A 63 12.76 -7.09 -3.88
C PHE A 63 12.46 -8.53 -3.47
N GLU A 64 13.51 -9.33 -3.24
CA GLU A 64 13.45 -10.72 -2.76
C GLU A 64 13.18 -10.83 -1.25
N ALA A 65 12.95 -9.70 -0.58
CA ALA A 65 12.64 -9.66 0.84
C ALA A 65 13.70 -10.30 1.75
N ARG A 66 14.99 -10.17 1.39
CA ARG A 66 16.11 -10.64 2.23
C ARG A 66 16.16 -9.89 3.56
N LEU A 67 17.03 -10.30 4.47
CA LEU A 67 17.22 -9.62 5.75
C LEU A 67 17.76 -8.19 5.55
N GLN A 68 17.40 -7.28 6.45
CA GLN A 68 17.64 -5.84 6.29
C GLN A 68 19.10 -5.46 6.04
N TYR A 69 20.04 -6.13 6.70
CA TYR A 69 21.47 -5.87 6.52
C TYR A 69 21.99 -6.22 5.11
N ASP A 70 21.22 -6.97 4.31
CA ASP A 70 21.53 -7.31 2.93
C ASP A 70 20.81 -6.44 1.88
N TRP A 71 19.90 -5.53 2.29
CA TRP A 71 19.07 -4.74 1.35
C TRP A 71 19.87 -3.82 0.42
N THR A 72 21.11 -3.51 0.75
CA THR A 72 22.01 -2.70 -0.10
C THR A 72 22.76 -3.53 -1.16
N ARG A 73 22.61 -4.86 -1.16
CA ARG A 73 23.39 -5.78 -2.00
C ARG A 73 22.65 -6.23 -3.27
N GLY A 74 23.43 -6.67 -4.25
CA GLY A 74 22.91 -7.22 -5.50
C GLY A 74 22.63 -6.15 -6.57
N PRO A 75 22.34 -6.57 -7.81
CA PRO A 75 22.05 -5.67 -8.93
C PRO A 75 20.67 -4.98 -8.79
N LEU A 76 20.44 -3.98 -9.64
CA LEU A 76 19.09 -3.48 -9.91
C LEU A 76 18.35 -4.43 -10.82
N LEU A 77 17.11 -4.77 -10.48
CA LEU A 77 16.19 -5.54 -11.30
C LEU A 77 15.15 -4.63 -11.92
N CYS A 78 14.90 -4.76 -13.22
CA CYS A 78 13.73 -4.17 -13.85
C CYS A 78 12.49 -4.92 -13.34
N TYR A 79 11.76 -4.36 -12.39
CA TYR A 79 10.60 -5.01 -11.79
C TYR A 79 9.29 -4.42 -12.30
N GLN A 80 9.33 -3.27 -12.97
CA GLN A 80 8.13 -2.56 -13.38
C GLN A 80 8.33 -1.76 -14.67
N ILE A 81 7.30 -1.71 -15.52
CA ILE A 81 7.31 -0.94 -16.78
C ILE A 81 5.97 -0.24 -16.95
N TYR A 82 6.02 1.05 -17.25
CA TYR A 82 4.87 1.91 -17.53
C TYR A 82 4.83 2.27 -19.01
N PHE A 83 3.63 2.24 -19.58
CA PHE A 83 3.31 2.69 -20.92
C PHE A 83 2.28 3.82 -20.81
N TYR A 84 2.66 5.01 -21.27
CA TYR A 84 1.85 6.21 -21.14
C TYR A 84 1.13 6.56 -22.43
N ALA A 85 -0.13 6.98 -22.30
CA ALA A 85 -0.81 7.73 -23.35
C ALA A 85 -0.16 9.12 -23.50
N ALA A 86 -0.37 9.76 -24.66
CA ALA A 86 0.15 11.10 -24.91
C ALA A 86 -0.46 12.11 -23.93
N GLY A 87 0.36 12.99 -23.35
CA GLY A 87 -0.11 14.03 -22.43
C GLY A 87 -0.50 13.51 -21.04
N PHE A 88 -0.09 12.29 -20.66
CA PHE A 88 -0.37 11.70 -19.35
C PHE A 88 -0.14 12.69 -18.19
N ASN A 89 -1.08 12.77 -17.25
CA ASN A 89 -1.07 13.73 -16.13
C ASN A 89 -0.93 15.20 -16.57
N ASN A 90 -1.52 15.60 -17.71
CA ASN A 90 -1.41 16.95 -18.29
C ASN A 90 0.04 17.36 -18.57
N ARG A 91 0.93 16.39 -18.81
CA ARG A 91 2.33 16.63 -19.16
C ARG A 91 2.55 16.46 -20.66
N GLU A 92 2.47 17.58 -21.38
CA GLU A 92 2.66 17.64 -22.84
C GLU A 92 4.04 17.15 -23.29
N ASP A 93 5.04 17.17 -22.39
CA ASP A 93 6.38 16.68 -22.67
C ASP A 93 6.49 15.14 -22.65
N ILE A 94 5.46 14.42 -22.23
CA ILE A 94 5.36 12.95 -22.31
C ILE A 94 4.58 12.58 -23.58
N HIS A 95 5.30 12.01 -24.55
CA HIS A 95 4.70 11.47 -25.76
C HIS A 95 4.03 10.13 -25.48
N GLY A 96 3.04 9.76 -26.30
CA GLY A 96 2.38 8.47 -26.19
C GLY A 96 3.30 7.32 -26.63
N TYR A 97 3.21 6.19 -25.93
CA TYR A 97 3.82 4.96 -26.38
C TYR A 97 3.17 4.49 -27.69
N ALA A 98 3.99 4.22 -28.71
CA ALA A 98 3.54 3.86 -30.05
C ALA A 98 3.73 2.36 -30.38
N GLY A 99 4.20 1.56 -29.42
CA GLY A 99 4.32 0.12 -29.58
C GLY A 99 3.01 -0.60 -29.25
N VAL A 100 3.07 -1.94 -29.27
CA VAL A 100 1.94 -2.79 -28.89
C VAL A 100 1.91 -2.88 -27.36
N LEU A 101 0.76 -2.59 -26.76
CA LEU A 101 0.56 -2.78 -25.32
C LEU A 101 0.42 -4.27 -24.99
N PRO A 102 0.82 -4.71 -23.79
CA PRO A 102 0.63 -6.09 -23.38
C PRO A 102 -0.86 -6.43 -23.27
N PHE A 103 -1.19 -7.72 -23.38
CA PHE A 103 -2.55 -8.26 -23.22
C PHE A 103 -3.60 -7.74 -24.21
N ASP A 104 -3.18 -7.44 -25.44
CA ASP A 104 -4.04 -6.93 -26.53
C ASP A 104 -4.82 -5.65 -26.15
N LEU A 105 -4.28 -4.87 -25.21
CA LEU A 105 -4.84 -3.58 -24.82
C LEU A 105 -4.55 -2.51 -25.87
N ASP A 106 -5.41 -1.51 -25.94
CA ASP A 106 -5.23 -0.31 -26.74
C ASP A 106 -5.55 0.92 -25.89
N PHE A 107 -4.85 2.05 -26.10
CA PHE A 107 -5.13 3.27 -25.35
C PHE A 107 -6.56 3.81 -25.57
N THR A 108 -7.21 3.43 -26.67
CA THR A 108 -8.61 3.75 -26.96
C THR A 108 -9.61 2.83 -26.26
N ASP A 109 -9.17 1.77 -25.59
CA ASP A 109 -10.06 0.89 -24.83
C ASP A 109 -10.72 1.67 -23.69
N SER A 110 -12.04 1.56 -23.60
CA SER A 110 -12.76 1.97 -22.39
C SER A 110 -12.54 0.96 -21.27
N ARG A 111 -12.85 1.38 -20.04
CA ARG A 111 -12.78 0.52 -18.85
C ARG A 111 -13.56 -0.79 -19.00
N ASP A 112 -14.74 -0.74 -19.62
CA ASP A 112 -15.55 -1.95 -19.84
C ASP A 112 -14.93 -2.88 -20.88
N VAL A 113 -14.32 -2.32 -21.95
CA VAL A 113 -13.59 -3.09 -22.96
C VAL A 113 -12.37 -3.77 -22.34
N THR A 114 -11.57 -3.04 -21.56
CA THR A 114 -10.42 -3.60 -20.83
C THR A 114 -10.84 -4.75 -19.92
N ARG A 115 -11.90 -4.56 -19.13
CA ARG A 115 -12.45 -5.60 -18.25
C ARG A 115 -12.93 -6.83 -19.01
N SER A 116 -13.54 -6.64 -20.18
CA SER A 116 -13.95 -7.75 -21.05
C SER A 116 -12.75 -8.51 -21.61
N LYS A 117 -11.69 -7.82 -22.03
CA LYS A 117 -10.45 -8.46 -22.52
C LYS A 117 -9.76 -9.28 -21.43
N LEU A 118 -9.77 -8.79 -20.20
CA LEU A 118 -9.05 -9.38 -19.06
C LEU A 118 -9.94 -10.23 -18.14
N HIS A 119 -11.14 -10.61 -18.58
CA HIS A 119 -12.17 -11.26 -17.74
C HIS A 119 -11.73 -12.60 -17.11
N GLN A 120 -10.71 -13.26 -17.68
CA GLN A 120 -10.19 -14.53 -17.18
C GLN A 120 -9.38 -14.40 -15.88
N TRP A 121 -8.90 -13.20 -15.56
CA TRP A 121 -8.15 -12.94 -14.32
C TRP A 121 -9.02 -12.21 -13.30
N LYS A 122 -8.75 -12.45 -12.02
CA LYS A 122 -9.42 -11.73 -10.92
C LYS A 122 -9.06 -10.24 -10.98
N ARG A 123 -10.07 -9.38 -10.83
CA ARG A 123 -9.94 -7.92 -10.82
C ARG A 123 -9.98 -7.38 -9.39
N TRP A 124 -9.16 -6.37 -9.11
CA TRP A 124 -9.27 -5.45 -7.98
C TRP A 124 -9.43 -4.02 -8.49
N GLY A 125 -10.47 -3.31 -8.07
CA GLY A 125 -10.85 -2.01 -8.65
C GLY A 125 -10.89 -0.86 -7.65
N SER A 126 -10.58 0.34 -8.14
CA SER A 126 -10.87 1.63 -7.49
C SER A 126 -11.71 2.51 -8.43
N ASP A 127 -11.87 3.80 -8.16
CA ASP A 127 -12.61 4.68 -9.07
C ASP A 127 -11.85 4.96 -10.37
N HIS A 128 -10.51 4.92 -10.34
CA HIS A 128 -9.67 5.36 -11.46
C HIS A 128 -8.77 4.27 -12.06
N THR A 129 -8.59 3.17 -11.35
CA THR A 129 -7.70 2.09 -11.77
C THR A 129 -8.36 0.73 -11.62
N ASP A 130 -7.90 -0.22 -12.42
CA ASP A 130 -8.13 -1.65 -12.20
C ASP A 130 -6.78 -2.36 -12.17
N ARG A 131 -6.68 -3.40 -11.34
CA ARG A 131 -5.55 -4.32 -11.27
C ARG A 131 -6.00 -5.75 -11.56
N TRP A 132 -5.15 -6.49 -12.26
CA TRP A 132 -5.23 -7.95 -12.41
C TRP A 132 -3.92 -8.59 -12.01
N ASP A 133 -4.02 -9.76 -11.38
CA ASP A 133 -2.88 -10.66 -11.21
C ASP A 133 -2.95 -11.70 -12.33
N THR A 134 -1.95 -11.64 -13.22
CA THR A 134 -1.80 -12.59 -14.33
C THR A 134 -0.81 -13.67 -13.95
N ASP A 135 -0.63 -14.67 -14.81
CA ASP A 135 0.30 -15.77 -14.56
C ASP A 135 1.78 -15.33 -14.53
N THR A 136 2.08 -14.16 -15.10
CA THR A 136 3.46 -13.68 -15.29
C THR A 136 3.76 -12.37 -14.58
N CYS A 137 2.75 -11.53 -14.33
CA CYS A 137 2.92 -10.21 -13.71
C CYS A 137 1.61 -9.67 -13.11
N LYS A 138 1.74 -8.59 -12.33
CA LYS A 138 0.62 -7.71 -11.99
C LYS A 138 0.44 -6.69 -13.11
N LEU A 139 -0.79 -6.56 -13.59
CA LEU A 139 -1.19 -5.60 -14.59
C LEU A 139 -2.06 -4.52 -13.93
N HIS A 140 -1.66 -3.26 -14.07
CA HIS A 140 -2.43 -2.11 -13.64
C HIS A 140 -2.84 -1.30 -14.86
N VAL A 141 -4.11 -0.89 -14.90
CA VAL A 141 -4.64 -0.02 -15.94
C VAL A 141 -5.27 1.18 -15.27
N ARG A 142 -4.80 2.37 -15.64
CA ARG A 142 -5.39 3.64 -15.24
C ARG A 142 -6.16 4.23 -16.41
N TYR A 143 -7.34 4.75 -16.12
CA TYR A 143 -8.25 5.30 -17.13
C TYR A 143 -8.36 6.82 -17.02
N ALA A 144 -8.83 7.43 -18.10
CA ALA A 144 -9.31 8.79 -18.08
C ALA A 144 -10.46 8.94 -17.05
N PRO A 145 -10.73 10.14 -16.50
CA PRO A 145 -11.74 10.33 -15.45
C PRO A 145 -13.13 9.78 -15.78
N THR A 146 -13.51 9.76 -17.06
CA THR A 146 -14.79 9.23 -17.57
C THR A 146 -14.77 7.72 -17.80
N GLY A 147 -13.62 7.05 -17.67
CA GLY A 147 -13.43 5.64 -18.02
C GLY A 147 -13.46 5.34 -19.52
N SER A 148 -13.43 6.36 -20.38
CA SER A 148 -13.61 6.19 -21.84
C SER A 148 -12.36 5.71 -22.58
N SER A 149 -11.19 5.81 -21.96
CA SER A 149 -9.89 5.46 -22.56
C SER A 149 -8.89 5.08 -21.47
N ILE A 150 -7.82 4.38 -21.85
CA ILE A 150 -6.67 4.10 -20.98
C ILE A 150 -5.69 5.29 -21.04
N GLU A 151 -5.20 5.73 -19.90
CA GLU A 151 -4.15 6.74 -19.78
C GLU A 151 -2.76 6.14 -19.51
N CYS A 152 -2.72 5.00 -18.83
CA CYS A 152 -1.48 4.31 -18.48
C CYS A 152 -1.74 2.81 -18.30
N VAL A 153 -0.83 2.01 -18.85
CA VAL A 153 -0.72 0.57 -18.56
C VAL A 153 0.58 0.35 -17.82
N THR A 154 0.55 -0.43 -16.75
CA THR A 154 1.75 -0.79 -15.99
C THR A 154 1.79 -2.30 -15.77
N ILE A 155 2.93 -2.90 -16.05
CA ILE A 155 3.22 -4.30 -15.71
C ILE A 155 4.31 -4.33 -14.64
N ALA A 156 4.12 -5.16 -13.61
CA ALA A 156 5.04 -5.26 -12.49
C ALA A 156 5.21 -6.71 -12.03
N LEU A 157 6.40 -7.08 -11.59
CA LEU A 157 6.59 -8.35 -10.88
C LEU A 157 5.97 -8.27 -9.47
N PRO A 158 5.39 -9.36 -8.97
CA PRO A 158 4.98 -9.42 -7.57
C PRO A 158 6.23 -9.33 -6.67
N ILE A 159 6.21 -8.40 -5.72
CA ILE A 159 7.26 -8.28 -4.70
C ILE A 159 7.13 -9.42 -3.69
N TYR A 160 8.26 -9.94 -3.21
CA TYR A 160 8.28 -11.02 -2.24
C TYR A 160 7.82 -10.53 -0.86
N GLU A 161 7.08 -11.38 -0.15
CA GLU A 161 6.72 -11.15 1.24
C GLU A 161 7.95 -11.31 2.15
N TRP A 162 7.96 -10.62 3.30
CA TRP A 162 9.01 -10.81 4.29
C TRP A 162 8.99 -12.24 4.83
N PRO A 163 10.16 -12.89 5.04
CA PRO A 163 10.23 -14.25 5.57
C PRO A 163 9.64 -14.31 6.98
N GLU A 164 8.98 -15.40 7.38
CA GLU A 164 8.25 -15.60 8.65
C GLU A 164 9.11 -15.59 9.94
N GLU A 165 10.20 -14.83 10.00
CA GLU A 165 11.05 -14.66 11.19
C GLU A 165 10.51 -13.55 12.13
N GLY A 166 9.19 -13.43 12.24
CA GLY A 166 8.52 -12.37 13.00
C GLY A 166 8.47 -12.61 14.51
N ARG A 167 7.98 -11.60 15.24
CA ARG A 167 7.55 -11.75 16.63
C ARG A 167 6.22 -12.50 16.67
N ILE A 168 6.00 -13.28 17.72
CA ILE A 168 4.70 -13.92 17.95
C ILE A 168 3.64 -12.82 18.18
N GLU A 169 2.59 -12.84 17.36
CA GLU A 169 1.49 -11.89 17.46
C GLU A 169 0.63 -12.13 18.72
N PRO A 170 0.07 -11.06 19.32
CA PRO A 170 -0.95 -11.22 20.35
C PRO A 170 -2.21 -11.87 19.76
N ASN A 171 -2.74 -12.88 20.44
CA ASN A 171 -3.98 -13.54 20.06
C ASN A 171 -5.20 -12.71 20.52
N VAL A 172 -5.45 -11.59 19.84
CA VAL A 172 -6.55 -10.67 20.13
C VAL A 172 -7.46 -10.57 18.90
N ALA A 173 -8.69 -11.07 19.05
CA ALA A 173 -9.70 -10.99 18.01
C ALA A 173 -10.13 -9.53 17.77
N ALA A 174 -10.64 -9.23 16.58
CA ALA A 174 -11.05 -7.88 16.20
C ALA A 174 -12.02 -7.21 17.20
N ALA A 175 -13.01 -7.95 17.70
CA ALA A 175 -13.97 -7.45 18.68
C ALA A 175 -13.36 -7.23 20.07
N GLN A 176 -12.28 -7.96 20.41
CA GLN A 176 -11.60 -7.80 21.70
C GLN A 176 -10.80 -6.50 21.74
N TRP A 177 -10.25 -6.02 20.62
CA TRP A 177 -9.61 -4.71 20.54
C TRP A 177 -10.52 -3.56 20.98
N LEU A 178 -11.80 -3.57 20.54
CA LEU A 178 -12.80 -2.60 20.98
C LEU A 178 -13.00 -2.59 22.50
N ALA A 179 -12.91 -3.77 23.12
CA ALA A 179 -13.10 -3.94 24.55
C ALA A 179 -11.89 -3.48 25.37
N LEU A 180 -10.72 -3.28 24.74
CA LEU A 180 -9.49 -2.79 25.37
C LEU A 180 -9.34 -1.27 25.32
N PHE A 181 -10.14 -0.55 24.52
CA PHE A 181 -10.09 0.92 24.52
C PHE A 181 -10.45 1.49 25.90
N GLY A 182 -9.60 2.41 26.37
CA GLY A 182 -9.67 2.98 27.72
C GLY A 182 -8.94 2.18 28.80
N GLU A 183 -8.41 0.99 28.49
CA GLU A 183 -7.57 0.26 29.44
C GLU A 183 -6.24 0.99 29.65
N GLN A 184 -5.81 1.12 30.90
CA GLN A 184 -4.54 1.75 31.25
C GLN A 184 -3.36 0.94 30.73
N LEU A 185 -2.29 1.62 30.31
CA LEU A 185 -1.04 1.00 29.85
C LEU A 185 -0.50 -0.08 30.81
N GLY A 186 -0.62 0.16 32.11
CA GLY A 186 -0.15 -0.76 33.16
C GLY A 186 -1.15 -1.84 33.61
N SER A 187 -2.37 -1.86 33.06
CA SER A 187 -3.42 -2.77 33.52
C SER A 187 -3.11 -4.24 33.24
N GLU A 188 -3.50 -5.14 34.15
CA GLU A 188 -3.34 -6.59 33.95
C GLU A 188 -4.09 -7.06 32.71
N ARG A 189 -5.29 -6.52 32.47
CA ARG A 189 -6.12 -6.88 31.32
C ARG A 189 -5.44 -6.58 29.99
N LEU A 190 -4.88 -5.37 29.83
CA LEU A 190 -4.15 -5.02 28.62
C LEU A 190 -2.89 -5.89 28.48
N ARG A 191 -2.08 -5.99 29.54
CA ARG A 191 -0.85 -6.81 29.55
C ARG A 191 -1.11 -8.27 29.18
N SER A 192 -2.19 -8.87 29.67
CA SER A 192 -2.56 -10.25 29.32
C SER A 192 -3.01 -10.36 27.87
N ALA A 193 -3.76 -9.39 27.36
CA ALA A 193 -4.24 -9.41 25.97
C ALA A 193 -3.08 -9.31 24.97
N VAL A 194 -2.08 -8.46 25.27
CA VAL A 194 -0.91 -8.26 24.41
C VAL A 194 0.37 -8.88 24.98
N ALA A 195 0.24 -9.98 25.73
CA ALA A 195 1.36 -10.58 26.47
C ALA A 195 2.64 -10.89 25.64
N PRO A 196 2.56 -11.26 24.34
CA PRO A 196 3.76 -11.41 23.51
C PRO A 196 4.51 -10.10 23.24
N LEU A 197 3.89 -8.96 23.50
CA LEU A 197 4.42 -7.63 23.26
C LEU A 197 4.92 -7.02 24.58
N ASP A 198 6.15 -6.53 24.55
CA ASP A 198 6.80 -5.79 25.64
C ASP A 198 6.42 -4.30 25.64
N ILE A 199 5.10 -4.02 25.61
CA ILE A 199 4.55 -2.66 25.36
C ILE A 199 5.09 -1.57 26.28
N ILE A 200 5.44 -1.91 27.52
CA ILE A 200 5.97 -0.95 28.50
C ILE A 200 7.38 -0.55 28.13
N SER A 201 8.24 -1.55 27.88
CA SER A 201 9.63 -1.31 27.46
C SER A 201 9.67 -0.53 26.15
N ARG A 202 8.79 -0.85 25.19
CA ARG A 202 8.74 -0.15 23.90
C ARG A 202 8.33 1.33 24.02
N ILE A 203 7.38 1.65 24.89
CA ILE A 203 6.97 3.05 25.12
C ILE A 203 8.05 3.83 25.86
N ASP A 204 8.72 3.22 26.83
CA ASP A 204 9.82 3.86 27.56
C ASP A 204 11.01 4.20 26.64
N GLU A 205 11.22 3.44 25.57
CA GLU A 205 12.22 3.73 24.53
C GLU A 205 11.85 4.93 23.63
N CYS A 206 10.55 5.25 23.54
CA CYS A 206 9.98 6.30 22.70
C CYS A 206 9.29 7.37 23.57
N GLU A 207 10.05 8.07 24.42
CA GLU A 207 9.56 9.04 25.42
C GLU A 207 8.60 10.13 24.87
N GLN A 208 8.56 10.35 23.54
CA GLN A 208 7.79 11.43 22.92
C GLN A 208 6.48 10.99 22.23
N ASP A 209 6.35 9.74 21.80
CA ASP A 209 5.32 9.39 20.79
C ASP A 209 4.09 8.67 21.36
N ARG A 210 4.06 8.34 22.67
CA ARG A 210 2.96 7.59 23.32
C ARG A 210 2.54 6.36 22.50
N GLU A 211 3.50 5.75 21.82
CA GLU A 211 3.30 4.73 20.80
C GLU A 211 4.17 3.52 21.13
N ALA A 212 3.60 2.32 20.96
CA ALA A 212 4.36 1.09 20.93
C ALA A 212 4.39 0.57 19.48
N ASP A 213 5.49 0.82 18.78
CA ASP A 213 5.73 0.41 17.39
C ASP A 213 6.24 -1.05 17.35
N PHE A 214 5.48 -1.93 16.72
CA PHE A 214 5.87 -3.31 16.38
C PHE A 214 5.68 -3.60 14.88
N VAL A 215 5.71 -2.56 14.05
CA VAL A 215 5.38 -2.60 12.62
C VAL A 215 6.28 -3.58 11.86
N ARG A 216 7.58 -3.56 12.12
CA ARG A 216 8.55 -4.47 11.49
C ARG A 216 8.58 -5.88 12.08
N GLU A 217 7.95 -6.08 13.25
CA GLU A 217 8.00 -7.33 14.01
C GLU A 217 6.76 -8.19 13.79
N CYS A 218 5.59 -7.55 13.69
CA CYS A 218 4.31 -8.22 13.49
C CYS A 218 3.21 -7.33 12.88
N GLY A 219 3.55 -6.17 12.30
CA GLY A 219 2.57 -5.33 11.61
C GLY A 219 1.56 -4.65 12.52
N LEU A 220 1.92 -4.38 13.78
CA LEU A 220 1.04 -3.79 14.78
C LEU A 220 1.66 -2.52 15.37
N GLU A 221 0.81 -1.51 15.62
CA GLU A 221 1.19 -0.28 16.31
C GLU A 221 0.07 0.07 17.30
N LEU A 222 0.42 0.35 18.55
CA LEU A 222 -0.53 0.71 19.61
C LEU A 222 -0.31 2.16 20.02
N HIS A 223 -1.37 2.96 20.01
CA HIS A 223 -1.31 4.36 20.42
C HIS A 223 -2.04 4.56 21.75
N PHE A 224 -1.40 5.31 22.62
CA PHE A 224 -1.90 5.65 23.94
C PHE A 224 -2.21 7.13 24.01
N GLU A 225 -3.26 7.46 24.74
CA GLU A 225 -3.71 8.84 24.90
C GLU A 225 -4.12 9.09 26.35
N ASP A 226 -4.08 10.35 26.78
CA ASP A 226 -4.67 10.73 28.07
C ASP A 226 -6.18 10.44 28.03
N ALA A 227 -6.68 9.74 29.05
CA ALA A 227 -8.09 9.33 29.12
C ALA A 227 -9.08 10.51 29.08
N ASP A 228 -8.63 11.72 29.40
CA ASP A 228 -9.44 12.94 29.33
C ASP A 228 -9.66 13.46 27.89
N GLU A 229 -8.79 13.11 26.95
CA GLU A 229 -8.92 13.46 25.53
C GLU A 229 -9.89 12.53 24.78
N LEU A 230 -10.20 11.36 25.35
CA LEU A 230 -11.10 10.39 24.75
C LEU A 230 -12.55 10.56 25.23
N ARG A 231 -13.51 10.27 24.36
CA ARG A 231 -14.96 10.28 24.64
C ARG A 231 -15.44 8.94 25.21
N LEU A 232 -14.73 8.45 26.22
CA LEU A 232 -15.05 7.20 26.88
C LEU A 232 -16.26 7.36 27.83
N SER A 233 -16.97 6.25 28.08
CA SER A 233 -17.98 6.23 29.13
C SER A 233 -17.32 6.47 30.50
N PRO A 234 -18.04 7.06 31.48
CA PRO A 234 -17.47 7.31 32.82
C PRO A 234 -16.87 6.07 33.49
N GLU A 235 -17.44 4.90 33.23
CA GLU A 235 -16.98 3.61 33.74
C GLU A 235 -15.62 3.16 33.17
N LYS A 236 -15.29 3.62 31.96
CA LYS A 236 -14.03 3.35 31.26
C LYS A 236 -13.00 4.48 31.42
N LYS A 237 -13.37 5.58 32.08
CA LYS A 237 -12.52 6.76 32.21
C LYS A 237 -11.51 6.56 33.34
N ALA A 238 -10.44 5.82 33.03
CA ALA A 238 -9.32 5.65 33.92
C ALA A 238 -8.49 6.95 34.02
N LYS A 239 -7.51 7.00 34.93
CA LYS A 239 -6.56 8.14 35.00
C LYS A 239 -5.29 7.83 34.21
N GLY A 240 -4.72 8.83 33.53
CA GLY A 240 -3.45 8.72 32.80
C GLY A 240 -3.59 8.12 31.40
N LEU A 241 -2.49 7.55 30.89
CA LEU A 241 -2.41 6.98 29.54
C LEU A 241 -3.22 5.68 29.43
N VAL A 242 -4.11 5.65 28.44
CA VAL A 242 -4.97 4.53 28.10
C VAL A 242 -4.85 4.19 26.62
N LEU A 243 -5.18 2.96 26.23
CA LEU A 243 -5.19 2.56 24.83
C LEU A 243 -6.24 3.38 24.06
N GLY A 244 -5.79 4.19 23.12
CA GLY A 244 -6.60 5.08 22.29
C GLY A 244 -6.81 4.58 20.87
N ALA A 245 -5.83 3.89 20.29
CA ALA A 245 -5.97 3.29 18.96
C ALA A 245 -5.05 2.08 18.76
N VAL A 246 -5.42 1.23 17.81
CA VAL A 246 -4.61 0.11 17.30
C VAL A 246 -4.58 0.17 15.78
N LYS A 247 -3.40 -0.02 15.20
CA LYS A 247 -3.16 0.04 13.76
C LYS A 247 -2.52 -1.25 13.29
N PHE A 248 -3.08 -1.79 12.20
CA PHE A 248 -2.68 -3.03 11.56
C PHE A 248 -2.11 -2.71 10.18
N PHE A 249 -0.99 -3.35 9.84
CA PHE A 249 -0.25 -3.09 8.60
C PHE A 249 -0.27 -4.30 7.67
N ARG A 250 -0.39 -4.01 6.37
CA ARG A 250 -0.09 -4.98 5.31
C ARG A 250 1.42 -5.18 5.20
N ALA A 251 1.86 -6.37 4.79
CA ALA A 251 3.26 -6.58 4.44
C ALA A 251 3.77 -5.52 3.45
N ARG A 252 5.04 -5.10 3.63
CA ARG A 252 5.78 -4.14 2.82
C ARG A 252 5.38 -2.67 2.96
N ASP A 253 4.21 -2.35 3.49
CA ASP A 253 3.82 -0.96 3.77
C ASP A 253 4.68 -0.41 4.93
N ARG A 254 5.45 0.66 4.70
CA ARG A 254 6.51 1.12 5.64
C ARG A 254 7.45 0.00 6.11
N GLU A 255 7.76 -0.95 5.22
CA GLU A 255 8.59 -2.12 5.53
C GLU A 255 7.98 -3.02 6.63
N ALA A 256 6.68 -2.88 6.90
CA ALA A 256 5.98 -3.67 7.89
C ALA A 256 5.97 -5.15 7.54
N ARG A 257 5.90 -5.98 8.59
CA ARG A 257 5.34 -7.33 8.46
C ARG A 257 3.83 -7.22 8.37
N GLN A 258 3.20 -8.20 7.74
CA GLN A 258 1.75 -8.24 7.73
C GLN A 258 1.24 -8.67 9.11
N TRP A 259 0.25 -7.96 9.63
CA TRP A 259 -0.58 -8.45 10.72
C TRP A 259 -1.32 -9.71 10.27
N SER A 260 -1.08 -10.85 10.94
CA SER A 260 -1.68 -12.14 10.60
C SER A 260 -3.03 -12.39 11.27
N GLY A 261 -3.35 -11.65 12.33
CA GLY A 261 -4.65 -11.72 13.01
C GLY A 261 -5.83 -11.18 12.19
N GLU A 262 -7.03 -11.34 12.73
CA GLU A 262 -8.26 -10.84 12.09
C GLU A 262 -8.29 -9.31 12.05
N LEU A 263 -8.69 -8.74 10.91
CA LEU A 263 -8.97 -7.31 10.81
C LEU A 263 -10.40 -6.99 11.26
N PRO A 264 -10.64 -5.78 11.80
CA PRO A 264 -11.98 -5.31 12.14
C PRO A 264 -13.00 -5.44 11.01
N TYR A 265 -14.24 -5.77 11.38
CA TYR A 265 -15.41 -5.81 10.49
C TYR A 265 -15.29 -6.76 9.29
N GLY A 266 -14.49 -7.83 9.41
CA GLY A 266 -14.34 -8.82 8.33
C GLY A 266 -13.59 -8.28 7.11
N LEU A 267 -12.84 -7.20 7.29
CA LEU A 267 -11.91 -6.70 6.28
C LEU A 267 -10.77 -7.71 6.08
N SER A 268 -10.16 -7.65 4.91
CA SER A 268 -8.95 -8.39 4.56
C SER A 268 -8.00 -7.44 3.88
N PHE A 269 -6.68 -7.65 4.06
CA PHE A 269 -5.70 -6.82 3.36
C PHE A 269 -5.85 -6.87 1.83
N ASP A 270 -6.47 -7.91 1.29
CA ASP A 270 -6.72 -8.08 -0.15
C ASP A 270 -8.02 -7.44 -0.65
N ASP A 271 -8.76 -6.74 0.22
CA ASP A 271 -9.98 -6.03 -0.16
C ASP A 271 -9.68 -4.81 -1.03
N ALA A 272 -10.42 -4.69 -2.13
CA ALA A 272 -10.33 -3.56 -3.04
C ALA A 272 -11.18 -2.37 -2.55
N PRO A 273 -10.80 -1.11 -2.88
CA PRO A 273 -11.56 0.08 -2.51
C PRO A 273 -13.04 0.06 -2.87
N ASP A 274 -13.39 -0.51 -4.02
CA ASP A 274 -14.78 -0.63 -4.47
C ASP A 274 -15.64 -1.60 -3.62
N SER A 275 -15.03 -2.42 -2.77
CA SER A 275 -15.71 -3.43 -1.96
C SER A 275 -16.12 -2.97 -0.55
N PHE A 276 -15.54 -1.90 -0.02
CA PHE A 276 -15.68 -1.54 1.40
C PHE A 276 -17.12 -1.24 1.80
N ALA A 277 -17.84 -0.46 0.99
CA ALA A 277 -19.21 -0.06 1.32
C ALA A 277 -20.15 -1.27 1.39
N LEU A 278 -19.93 -2.28 0.54
CA LEU A 278 -20.68 -3.53 0.57
C LEU A 278 -20.35 -4.34 1.82
N LYS A 279 -19.06 -4.50 2.15
CA LYS A 279 -18.62 -5.26 3.32
C LYS A 279 -19.07 -4.64 4.64
N LEU A 280 -18.98 -3.31 4.75
CA LEU A 280 -19.33 -2.56 5.95
C LEU A 280 -20.83 -2.19 6.01
N GLY A 281 -21.59 -2.54 4.97
CA GLY A 281 -23.03 -2.30 4.87
C GLY A 281 -23.42 -0.82 4.72
N ARG A 282 -22.47 0.10 4.57
CA ARG A 282 -22.70 1.55 4.38
C ARG A 282 -21.49 2.26 3.77
N PRO A 283 -21.69 3.42 3.09
CA PRO A 283 -20.58 4.26 2.64
C PRO A 283 -19.79 4.86 3.81
N ALA A 284 -18.55 5.28 3.55
CA ALA A 284 -17.71 5.98 4.51
C ALA A 284 -18.30 7.37 4.85
N ASP A 285 -18.08 7.84 6.08
CA ASP A 285 -18.44 9.21 6.48
C ASP A 285 -17.46 10.23 5.88
N VAL A 286 -16.19 9.84 5.76
CA VAL A 286 -15.14 10.62 5.08
C VAL A 286 -14.43 9.72 4.10
N ARG A 287 -14.19 10.22 2.90
CA ARG A 287 -13.33 9.57 1.91
C ARG A 287 -12.51 10.64 1.19
N LYS A 288 -11.20 10.44 1.12
CA LYS A 288 -10.29 11.28 0.34
C LYS A 288 -9.39 10.37 -0.48
N ASP A 289 -9.38 10.58 -1.77
CA ASP A 289 -8.59 9.84 -2.73
C ASP A 289 -7.53 10.75 -3.34
N ASP A 290 -6.30 10.27 -3.37
CA ASP A 290 -5.22 10.80 -4.20
C ASP A 290 -4.90 9.81 -5.35
N ARG A 291 -3.85 10.12 -6.12
CA ARG A 291 -3.48 9.35 -7.31
C ARG A 291 -2.99 7.93 -7.00
N VAL A 292 -2.29 7.74 -5.89
CA VAL A 292 -1.57 6.50 -5.54
C VAL A 292 -2.12 5.83 -4.29
N THR A 293 -2.71 6.63 -3.39
CA THR A 293 -3.32 6.20 -2.15
C THR A 293 -4.68 6.87 -1.96
N GLY A 294 -5.47 6.33 -1.05
CA GLY A 294 -6.69 6.95 -0.57
C GLY A 294 -6.97 6.48 0.84
N PHE A 295 -7.85 7.19 1.52
CA PHE A 295 -8.35 6.75 2.82
C PHE A 295 -9.85 6.97 2.96
N ALA A 296 -10.44 6.15 3.82
CA ALA A 296 -11.84 6.23 4.17
C ALA A 296 -12.03 6.02 5.68
N VAL A 297 -13.00 6.74 6.27
CA VAL A 297 -13.31 6.69 7.69
C VAL A 297 -14.79 6.38 7.90
N TRP A 298 -15.05 5.43 8.80
CA TRP A 298 -16.38 5.12 9.31
C TRP A 298 -16.41 5.34 10.82
N ASN A 299 -17.37 6.12 11.28
CA ASN A 299 -17.65 6.29 12.69
C ASN A 299 -18.78 5.35 13.06
N PHE A 300 -18.48 4.44 13.97
CA PHE A 300 -19.45 3.59 14.63
C PHE A 300 -19.68 4.12 16.04
N LYS A 301 -20.70 3.57 16.72
CA LYS A 301 -21.02 3.98 18.09
C LYS A 301 -19.87 3.72 19.07
N GLU A 302 -19.13 2.63 18.87
CA GLU A 302 -18.14 2.12 19.82
C GLU A 302 -16.70 2.45 19.43
N ALA A 303 -16.46 2.85 18.18
CA ALA A 303 -15.14 3.17 17.64
C ALA A 303 -15.24 3.88 16.29
N SER A 304 -14.15 4.50 15.87
CA SER A 304 -13.94 4.92 14.48
C SER A 304 -12.96 3.97 13.79
N LEU A 305 -13.23 3.67 12.52
CA LEU A 305 -12.41 2.83 11.66
C LEU A 305 -11.84 3.72 10.55
N HIS A 306 -10.51 3.83 10.50
CA HIS A 306 -9.79 4.48 9.41
C HIS A 306 -9.09 3.42 8.57
N VAL A 307 -9.29 3.48 7.26
CA VAL A 307 -8.73 2.53 6.30
C VAL A 307 -7.90 3.29 5.29
N LEU A 308 -6.60 3.00 5.23
CA LEU A 308 -5.68 3.48 4.19
C LEU A 308 -5.53 2.39 3.13
N TYR A 309 -5.64 2.75 1.86
CA TYR A 309 -5.56 1.81 0.74
C TYR A 309 -4.75 2.38 -0.42
N SER A 310 -4.25 1.48 -1.27
CA SER A 310 -3.55 1.82 -2.50
C SER A 310 -4.56 2.00 -3.63
N ASN A 311 -4.55 3.17 -4.28
CA ASN A 311 -5.26 3.41 -5.55
C ASN A 311 -4.45 2.91 -6.75
N PHE A 312 -3.19 2.49 -6.53
CA PHE A 312 -2.40 1.82 -7.54
C PHE A 312 -2.67 0.30 -7.52
N ASP A 313 -2.33 -0.39 -6.42
CA ASP A 313 -2.47 -1.85 -6.25
C ASP A 313 -3.90 -2.31 -5.88
N ASN A 314 -4.82 -1.37 -5.62
CA ASN A 314 -6.22 -1.62 -5.27
C ASN A 314 -6.41 -2.63 -4.12
N HIS A 315 -5.67 -2.41 -3.03
CA HIS A 315 -5.78 -3.21 -1.81
C HIS A 315 -5.64 -2.34 -0.55
N LEU A 316 -5.92 -2.90 0.63
CA LEU A 316 -5.67 -2.23 1.90
C LEU A 316 -4.19 -2.16 2.23
N LEU A 317 -3.73 -1.02 2.74
CA LEU A 317 -2.39 -0.83 3.28
C LEU A 317 -2.41 -0.87 4.81
N ARG A 318 -3.35 -0.12 5.41
CA ARG A 318 -3.50 -0.03 6.87
C ARG A 318 -4.94 0.00 7.29
N VAL A 319 -5.20 -0.58 8.46
CA VAL A 319 -6.47 -0.44 9.17
C VAL A 319 -6.17 0.10 10.55
N THR A 320 -6.84 1.18 10.95
CA THR A 320 -6.73 1.76 12.28
C THR A 320 -8.09 1.75 12.94
N LEU A 321 -8.17 1.10 14.09
CA LEU A 321 -9.34 1.14 14.96
C LEU A 321 -9.05 2.11 16.10
N MET A 322 -9.97 3.05 16.32
CA MET A 322 -9.77 4.19 17.22
C MET A 322 -10.90 4.27 18.23
N ALA A 323 -10.55 4.54 19.48
CA ALA A 323 -11.50 4.80 20.55
C ALA A 323 -12.36 6.04 20.23
N PRO A 324 -13.60 6.12 20.75
CA PRO A 324 -14.41 7.31 20.61
C PRO A 324 -13.67 8.57 21.07
N GLY A 325 -13.70 9.62 20.25
CA GLY A 325 -13.02 10.90 20.55
C GLY A 325 -11.56 10.99 20.11
N TYR A 326 -10.90 9.86 19.76
CA TYR A 326 -9.52 9.87 19.28
C TYR A 326 -9.39 10.58 17.92
N TRP A 327 -10.32 10.32 17.00
CA TRP A 327 -10.37 11.01 15.71
C TRP A 327 -11.22 12.28 15.81
N SER A 328 -10.61 13.46 15.59
CA SER A 328 -11.25 14.77 15.75
C SER A 328 -11.63 15.46 14.44
N GLU A 329 -11.27 14.90 13.27
CA GLU A 329 -11.52 15.53 11.96
C GLU A 329 -13.01 15.53 11.48
N ILE A 330 -13.96 15.21 12.37
CA ILE A 330 -15.38 15.54 12.17
C ILE A 330 -15.90 16.38 13.34
N GLU A 331 -15.14 17.38 13.75
CA GLU A 331 -15.67 18.54 14.44
C GLU A 331 -15.16 19.83 13.81
N LYS A 332 -15.93 20.33 12.84
CA LYS A 332 -16.71 21.56 13.00
C LYS A 332 -17.66 21.74 11.82
N PRO A 333 -18.99 21.69 12.02
CA PRO A 333 -19.87 22.50 11.20
C PRO A 333 -19.56 23.95 11.55
N TYR A 334 -19.08 24.72 10.57
CA TYR A 334 -19.36 26.15 10.54
C TYR A 334 -20.32 26.42 9.40
#